data_AF-A0A662MJA5-F1
#
_entry.id   AF-A0A662MJA5-F1
#
_cell.length_a   1.000
_cell.length_b   1.000
_cell.length_c   1.000
_cell.angle_alpha   90.00
_cell.angle_beta   90.00
_cell.angle_gamma   90.00
#
_symmetry.space_group_name_H-M   'P 1'
#
loop_
_entity.id
_entity.type
_entity.pdbx_description
1 polymer ?
#
loop_
_entity_poly.entity_id
_entity_poly.type
_entity_poly.pdbx_seq_one_letter_code
_entity_poly.pdbx_strand_id
1 'polypeptide(L)'
;MVDLEYDKIRTGLFSGKSVGYESKLIRPTATGEVRSLTMYDYDTQRRLGSMEYEIDGSQVKVNGFSFDEWDDQRLPEGFLKFFIKKMKKRGVSKVIVELYDTGHRTHDKLTLFKNMKFKTDTTGNMTGYQSWLLTRDI
;
A
#
# COMPACT_ATOMS: atom_id res chain seq x y z
N MET A 1 -10.93 -7.06 15.28
CA MET A 1 -10.12 -6.05 16.00
C MET A 1 -9.66 -5.01 14.99
N VAL A 2 -9.79 -3.73 15.33
CA VAL A 2 -9.43 -2.60 14.46
C VAL A 2 -8.32 -1.83 15.16
N ASP A 3 -7.17 -1.67 14.50
CA ASP A 3 -6.03 -0.91 15.03
C ASP A 3 -6.02 0.46 14.35
N LEU A 4 -6.17 1.53 15.13
CA LEU A 4 -6.12 2.91 14.66
C LEU A 4 -4.78 3.56 15.05
N GLU A 5 -4.11 4.15 14.07
CA GLU A 5 -2.85 4.90 14.24
C GLU A 5 -2.95 6.25 13.54
N TYR A 6 -2.25 7.27 14.04
CA TYR A 6 -2.25 8.61 13.44
C TYR A 6 -0.83 9.02 13.07
N ASP A 7 -0.69 9.78 11.98
CA ASP A 7 0.59 10.31 11.52
C ASP A 7 0.38 11.63 10.76
N LYS A 8 1.48 12.31 10.43
CA LYS A 8 1.48 13.52 9.63
C LYS A 8 2.34 13.32 8.38
N ILE A 9 1.71 13.33 7.21
CA ILE A 9 2.41 13.25 5.92
C ILE A 9 2.76 14.66 5.47
N ARG A 10 4.04 14.89 5.15
CA ARG A 10 4.47 16.17 4.58
C ARG A 10 3.96 16.31 3.14
N THR A 11 3.19 17.36 2.86
CA THR A 11 2.59 17.67 1.55
C THR A 11 3.14 18.98 0.95
N GLY A 12 4.29 19.45 1.43
CA GLY A 12 4.98 20.64 0.91
C GLY A 12 6.19 21.02 1.74
N LEU A 13 6.88 22.10 1.36
CA LEU A 13 8.04 22.60 2.11
C LEU A 13 7.65 22.98 3.55
N PHE A 14 6.46 23.55 3.74
CA PHE A 14 5.96 23.98 5.05
C PHE A 14 4.56 23.43 5.39
N SER A 15 4.00 22.57 4.54
CA SER A 15 2.67 21.97 4.73
C SER A 15 2.77 20.47 5.04
N GLY A 16 1.82 19.99 5.82
CA GLY A 16 1.62 18.57 6.07
C GLY A 16 0.16 18.29 6.37
N LYS A 17 -0.29 17.10 5.99
CA LYS A 17 -1.64 16.61 6.20
C LYS A 17 -1.64 15.59 7.34
N SER A 18 -2.50 15.80 8.32
CA SER A 18 -2.75 14.82 9.39
C SER A 18 -3.61 13.70 8.82
N VAL A 19 -3.19 12.45 9.05
CA VAL A 19 -3.88 11.27 8.53
C VAL A 19 -4.09 10.24 9.62
N GLY A 20 -5.19 9.51 9.53
CA GLY A 20 -5.47 8.32 10.32
C GLY A 20 -5.30 7.06 9.48
N TYR A 21 -4.82 5.99 10.09
CA TYR A 21 -4.69 4.67 9.51
C TYR A 21 -5.52 3.67 10.29
N GLU A 22 -6.40 2.95 9.61
CA GLU A 22 -7.20 1.89 10.19
C GLU A 22 -6.78 0.54 9.62
N SER A 23 -6.33 -0.36 10.47
CA SER A 23 -5.98 -1.73 10.10
C SER A 23 -7.01 -2.70 10.65
N LYS A 24 -7.74 -3.36 9.76
CA LYS A 24 -8.82 -4.30 10.09
C LYS A 24 -8.48 -5.71 9.61
N LEU A 25 -8.60 -6.69 10.50
CA LEU A 25 -8.58 -8.10 10.11
C LEU A 25 -9.84 -8.43 9.29
N ILE A 26 -9.66 -8.93 8.07
CA ILE A 26 -10.76 -9.39 7.21
C ILE A 26 -11.05 -10.85 7.50
N ARG A 27 -10.04 -11.71 7.39
CA ARG A 27 -10.14 -13.15 7.65
C ARG A 27 -8.76 -13.76 7.96
N PRO A 28 -8.69 -14.82 8.78
CA PRO A 28 -7.51 -15.66 8.84
C PRO A 28 -7.37 -16.51 7.57
N THR A 29 -6.17 -17.01 7.30
CA THR A 29 -5.89 -18.03 6.27
C THR A 29 -5.22 -19.24 6.93
N ALA A 30 -4.95 -20.30 6.16
CA ALA A 30 -4.27 -21.48 6.68
C ALA A 30 -2.86 -21.17 7.20
N THR A 31 -2.20 -20.15 6.64
CA THR A 31 -0.80 -19.81 6.92
C THR A 31 -0.62 -18.42 7.52
N GLY A 32 -1.67 -17.59 7.58
CA GLY A 32 -1.58 -16.26 8.16
C GLY A 32 -2.90 -15.47 8.22
N GLU A 33 -2.88 -14.21 7.79
CA GLU A 33 -4.02 -13.30 7.91
C GLU A 33 -4.18 -12.33 6.73
N VAL A 34 -5.42 -12.13 6.28
CA VAL A 34 -5.78 -11.07 5.32
C VAL A 34 -6.32 -9.85 6.07
N ARG A 35 -5.76 -8.69 5.77
CA ARG A 35 -6.11 -7.42 6.41
C ARG A 35 -6.36 -6.33 5.37
N SER A 36 -7.21 -5.38 5.77
CA SER A 36 -7.37 -4.10 5.09
C SER A 36 -6.65 -3.03 5.90
N LEU A 37 -5.92 -2.17 5.21
CA LEU A 37 -5.41 -0.91 5.75
C LEU A 37 -6.07 0.24 4.98
N THR A 38 -6.71 1.14 5.70
CA THR A 38 -7.35 2.32 5.11
C THR A 38 -6.71 3.58 5.67
N MET A 39 -6.44 4.56 4.81
CA MET A 39 -5.99 5.89 5.22
C MET A 39 -7.14 6.89 5.09
N TYR A 40 -7.28 7.73 6.12
CA TYR A 40 -8.26 8.80 6.19
C TYR A 40 -7.57 10.14 6.41
N ASP A 41 -8.17 11.19 5.87
CA ASP A 41 -7.88 12.57 6.25
C ASP A 41 -8.41 12.79 7.68
N TYR A 42 -7.53 13.22 8.60
CA TYR A 42 -7.89 13.31 10.03
C TYR A 42 -9.01 14.32 10.29
N ASP A 43 -9.00 15.46 9.59
CA ASP A 43 -9.92 16.56 9.85
C ASP A 43 -11.32 16.26 9.27
N THR A 44 -11.37 15.65 8.09
CA THR A 44 -12.62 15.39 7.37
C THR A 44 -13.16 13.98 7.52
N GLN A 45 -12.36 13.06 8.08
CA GLN A 45 -12.64 11.61 8.13
C GLN A 45 -12.87 10.99 6.74
N ARG A 46 -12.53 11.73 5.66
CA ARG A 46 -12.68 11.26 4.29
C ARG A 46 -11.61 10.22 4.01
N ARG A 47 -12.01 9.10 3.40
CA ARG A 47 -11.08 8.09 2.88
C ARG A 47 -10.17 8.72 1.82
N LEU A 48 -8.87 8.48 1.94
CA LEU A 48 -7.85 8.92 0.97
C LEU A 48 -7.33 7.77 0.12
N GLY A 49 -7.20 6.59 0.73
CA GLY A 49 -6.71 5.39 0.04
C GLY A 49 -6.87 4.14 0.89
N SER A 50 -6.72 2.99 0.26
CA SER A 50 -6.81 1.69 0.92
C SER A 50 -5.88 0.66 0.28
N MET A 51 -5.54 -0.34 1.09
CA MET A 51 -4.75 -1.48 0.69
C MET A 51 -5.33 -2.75 1.31
N GLU A 52 -5.47 -3.80 0.52
CA GLU A 52 -5.67 -5.17 1.03
C GLU A 52 -4.37 -5.94 0.90
N TYR A 53 -3.99 -6.63 1.98
CA TYR A 53 -2.77 -7.42 2.02
C TYR A 53 -2.94 -8.69 2.85
N GLU A 54 -2.18 -9.70 2.50
CA GLU A 54 -2.09 -10.98 3.18
C GLU A 54 -0.69 -11.13 3.77
N ILE A 55 -0.61 -11.39 5.08
CA ILE A 55 0.64 -11.74 5.75
C ILE A 55 0.70 -13.26 5.83
N ASP A 56 1.80 -13.84 5.35
CA ASP A 56 2.12 -15.25 5.47
C ASP A 56 3.56 -15.38 5.99
N GLY A 57 3.70 -15.73 7.28
CA GLY A 57 4.99 -15.81 7.96
C GLY A 57 5.80 -14.52 7.85
N SER A 58 6.94 -14.59 7.17
CA SER A 58 7.87 -13.47 6.96
C SER A 58 7.59 -12.67 5.68
N GLN A 59 6.52 -12.97 4.95
CA GLN A 59 6.18 -12.32 3.69
C GLN A 59 4.82 -11.64 3.79
N VAL A 60 4.66 -10.57 3.01
CA VAL A 60 3.36 -9.92 2.83
C VAL A 60 3.07 -9.74 1.34
N LYS A 61 1.89 -10.17 0.90
CA LYS A 61 1.38 -9.94 -0.45
C LYS A 61 0.32 -8.86 -0.44
N VAL A 62 0.52 -7.79 -1.20
CA VAL A 62 -0.47 -6.74 -1.42
C VAL A 62 -1.32 -7.13 -2.64
N ASN A 63 -2.61 -7.36 -2.40
CA ASN A 63 -3.58 -7.79 -3.40
C ASN A 63 -4.37 -6.62 -4.00
N GLY A 64 -4.48 -5.52 -3.26
CA GLY A 64 -5.19 -4.32 -3.71
C GLY A 64 -4.51 -3.07 -3.20
N PHE A 65 -4.35 -2.08 -4.08
CA PHE A 65 -3.85 -0.75 -3.74
C PHE A 65 -4.62 0.32 -4.53
N SER A 66 -5.32 1.19 -3.80
CA SER A 66 -6.15 2.24 -4.37
C SER A 66 -5.98 3.56 -3.62
N PHE A 67 -5.97 4.65 -4.37
CA PHE A 67 -5.93 6.01 -3.86
C PHE A 67 -6.92 6.85 -4.65
N ASP A 68 -7.67 7.70 -3.93
CA ASP A 68 -8.68 8.56 -4.53
C ASP A 68 -8.03 9.79 -5.20
N GLU A 69 -6.90 10.26 -4.69
CA GLU A 69 -6.15 11.42 -5.21
C GLU A 69 -4.69 11.03 -5.53
N TRP A 70 -4.27 11.24 -6.78
CA TRP A 70 -2.92 10.92 -7.29
C TRP A 70 -2.07 12.15 -7.63
N ASP A 71 -2.69 13.34 -7.63
CA ASP A 71 -2.03 14.59 -8.01
C ASP A 71 -0.93 14.99 -7.00
N ASP A 72 -1.07 14.56 -5.75
CA ASP A 72 -0.01 14.63 -4.74
C ASP A 72 0.52 13.23 -4.40
N GLN A 73 1.57 12.80 -5.08
CA GLN A 73 2.21 11.48 -4.86
C GLN A 73 2.77 11.29 -3.44
N ARG A 74 2.93 12.35 -2.64
CA ARG A 74 3.44 12.25 -1.26
C ARG A 74 2.47 11.53 -0.33
N LEU A 75 1.16 11.58 -0.60
CA LEU A 75 0.15 10.85 0.16
C LEU A 75 0.26 9.32 -0.04
N PRO A 76 0.17 8.78 -1.27
CA PRO A 76 0.36 7.35 -1.47
C PRO A 76 1.77 6.89 -1.11
N GLU A 77 2.80 7.72 -1.28
CA GLU A 77 4.17 7.41 -0.81
C GLU A 77 4.24 7.33 0.72
N GLY A 78 3.66 8.30 1.44
CA GLY A 78 3.58 8.29 2.90
C GLY A 78 2.84 7.07 3.43
N PHE A 79 1.73 6.70 2.78
CA PHE A 79 0.98 5.51 3.12
C PHE A 79 1.78 4.21 2.92
N LEU A 80 2.49 4.07 1.78
CA LEU A 80 3.37 2.92 1.56
C LEU A 80 4.53 2.89 2.55
N LYS A 81 5.11 4.03 2.92
CA LYS A 81 6.15 4.12 3.96
C LYS A 81 5.63 3.66 5.32
N PHE A 82 4.42 4.10 5.70
CA PHE A 82 3.76 3.66 6.93
C PHE A 82 3.54 2.15 6.91
N PHE A 83 2.98 1.61 5.82
CA PHE A 83 2.76 0.18 5.64
C PHE A 83 4.07 -0.62 5.78
N ILE A 84 5.12 -0.25 5.05
CA ILE A 84 6.42 -0.95 5.12
C ILE A 84 7.00 -0.88 6.54
N LYS A 85 6.95 0.27 7.20
CA LYS A 85 7.40 0.42 8.59
C LYS A 85 6.62 -0.51 9.53
N LYS A 86 5.30 -0.63 9.34
CA LYS A 86 4.44 -1.54 10.11
C LYS A 86 4.78 -3.01 9.86
N MET A 87 5.06 -3.39 8.62
CA MET A 87 5.45 -4.76 8.26
C MET A 87 6.83 -5.13 8.83
N LYS A 88 7.82 -4.22 8.75
CA LYS A 88 9.12 -4.42 9.41
C LYS A 88 8.98 -4.67 10.91
N LYS A 89 8.15 -3.89 11.61
CA LYS A 89 7.88 -4.07 13.04
C LYS A 89 7.26 -5.43 13.38
N ARG A 90 6.57 -6.06 12.42
CA ARG A 90 5.97 -7.39 12.56
C ARG A 90 6.91 -8.54 12.19
N GLY A 91 8.15 -8.25 11.78
CA GLY A 91 9.12 -9.26 11.37
C GLY A 91 8.96 -9.73 9.92
N VAL A 92 8.20 -9.02 9.09
CA VAL A 92 8.13 -9.27 7.65
C VAL A 92 9.44 -8.82 7.01
N SER A 93 10.05 -9.68 6.20
CA SER A 93 11.29 -9.43 5.46
C SER A 93 11.08 -9.19 3.97
N LYS A 94 9.92 -9.55 3.43
CA LYS A 94 9.61 -9.39 1.99
C LYS A 94 8.20 -8.86 1.75
N VAL A 95 8.10 -7.83 0.93
CA VAL A 95 6.84 -7.29 0.41
C VAL A 95 6.70 -7.66 -1.06
N ILE A 96 5.57 -8.24 -1.43
CA ILE A 96 5.19 -8.59 -2.79
C ILE A 96 3.95 -7.77 -3.14
N VAL A 97 3.93 -7.13 -4.30
CA VAL A 97 2.81 -6.32 -4.78
C VAL A 97 2.45 -6.78 -6.18
N GLU A 98 1.18 -7.08 -6.38
CA GLU A 98 0.65 -7.41 -7.70
C GLU A 98 -0.18 -6.22 -8.19
N LEU A 99 0.26 -5.59 -9.28
CA LEU A 99 -0.46 -4.50 -9.94
C LEU A 99 -1.05 -5.01 -11.24
N TYR A 100 -2.32 -4.73 -11.48
CA TYR A 100 -2.99 -4.99 -12.74
C TYR A 100 -3.20 -3.68 -13.50
N ASP A 101 -3.06 -3.73 -14.83
CA ASP A 101 -3.32 -2.59 -15.71
C ASP A 101 -4.82 -2.32 -15.79
N THR A 102 -5.35 -1.64 -14.77
CA THR A 102 -6.79 -1.40 -14.64
C THR A 102 -7.20 0.03 -14.97
N GLY A 103 -6.28 0.88 -15.46
CA GLY A 103 -6.66 2.22 -15.95
C GLY A 103 -5.52 3.23 -16.14
N HIS A 104 -5.90 4.50 -16.31
CA HIS A 104 -5.02 5.62 -16.64
C HIS A 104 -3.98 6.01 -15.56
N ARG A 105 -4.00 5.35 -14.39
CA ARG A 105 -3.08 5.59 -13.27
C ARG A 105 -2.05 4.48 -13.06
N THR A 106 -2.01 3.46 -13.93
CA THR A 106 -1.03 2.37 -13.85
C THR A 106 0.41 2.91 -13.87
N HIS A 107 0.69 3.91 -14.71
CA HIS A 107 2.01 4.55 -14.78
C HIS A 107 2.42 5.23 -13.47
N ASP A 108 1.50 5.96 -12.82
CA ASP A 108 1.74 6.63 -11.54
C ASP A 108 2.03 5.61 -10.43
N LYS A 109 1.27 4.50 -10.39
CA LYS A 109 1.50 3.38 -9.47
C LYS A 109 2.90 2.80 -9.66
N LEU A 110 3.26 2.43 -10.89
CA LEU A 110 4.57 1.83 -11.18
C LEU A 110 5.72 2.76 -10.79
N THR A 111 5.59 4.05 -11.10
CA THR A 111 6.58 5.07 -10.74
C THR A 111 6.74 5.18 -9.23
N LEU A 112 5.64 5.22 -8.48
CA LEU A 112 5.65 5.24 -7.02
C LEU A 112 6.40 4.02 -6.45
N PHE A 113 6.04 2.80 -6.86
CA PHE A 113 6.69 1.59 -6.35
C PHE A 113 8.18 1.51 -6.73
N LYS A 114 8.54 1.93 -7.94
CA LYS A 114 9.94 2.04 -8.37
C LYS A 114 10.74 3.03 -7.52
N ASN A 115 10.18 4.20 -7.24
CA ASN A 115 10.79 5.20 -6.34
C ASN A 115 10.96 4.63 -4.92
N MET A 116 10.02 3.80 -4.50
CA MET A 116 10.05 3.02 -3.26
C MET A 116 10.95 1.78 -3.34
N LYS A 117 11.84 1.66 -4.34
CA LYS A 117 12.84 0.59 -4.47
C LYS A 117 12.25 -0.81 -4.57
N PHE A 118 11.01 -0.95 -5.03
CA PHE A 118 10.51 -2.24 -5.48
C PHE A 118 11.17 -2.59 -6.81
N LYS A 119 11.57 -3.86 -6.95
CA LYS A 119 12.04 -4.45 -8.19
C LYS A 119 10.84 -5.01 -8.95
N THR A 120 10.82 -4.84 -10.26
CA THR A 120 9.86 -5.51 -11.13
C THR A 120 10.40 -6.89 -11.46
N ASP A 121 9.81 -7.94 -10.91
CA ASP A 121 10.28 -9.31 -11.09
C ASP A 121 9.72 -9.95 -12.34
N THR A 122 8.44 -9.69 -12.65
CA THR A 122 7.79 -10.28 -13.82
C THR A 122 6.68 -9.38 -14.30
N THR A 123 6.48 -9.37 -15.62
CA THR A 123 5.30 -8.80 -16.26
C THR A 123 4.48 -9.93 -16.87
N GLY A 124 3.25 -10.12 -16.40
CA GLY A 124 2.32 -11.10 -16.94
C GLY A 124 1.42 -10.47 -17.99
N ASN A 125 1.02 -11.25 -19.00
CA ASN A 125 -0.01 -10.84 -19.94
C ASN A 125 -1.10 -11.91 -19.91
N MET A 126 -2.22 -11.63 -19.26
CA MET A 126 -3.41 -12.48 -19.29
C MET A 126 -4.45 -11.77 -20.14
N THR A 127 -4.93 -12.44 -21.20
CA THR A 127 -5.95 -11.97 -22.17
C THR A 127 -6.62 -10.64 -21.80
N GLY A 128 -6.03 -9.53 -22.27
CA GLY A 128 -6.57 -8.17 -22.14
C GLY A 128 -5.98 -7.29 -21.04
N TYR A 129 -5.15 -7.83 -20.14
CA TYR A 129 -4.55 -7.09 -19.02
C TYR A 129 -3.07 -7.41 -18.83
N GLN A 130 -2.27 -6.36 -18.66
CA GLN A 130 -0.89 -6.47 -18.21
C GLN A 130 -0.85 -6.48 -16.68
N SER A 131 -0.06 -7.37 -16.09
CA SER A 131 0.21 -7.38 -14.65
C SER A 131 1.69 -7.17 -14.38
N TRP A 132 2.00 -6.54 -13.25
CA TRP A 132 3.36 -6.36 -12.74
C TRP A 132 3.46 -6.96 -11.36
N LEU A 133 4.38 -7.92 -11.22
CA LEU A 133 4.81 -8.42 -9.93
C LEU A 133 6.00 -7.60 -9.47
N LEU A 134 5.83 -6.90 -8.35
CA LEU A 134 6.84 -6.04 -7.76
C LEU A 134 7.25 -6.59 -6.40
N THR A 135 8.54 -6.68 -6.11
CA THR A 135 9.02 -7.15 -4.80
C THR A 135 10.04 -6.21 -4.16
N ARG A 136 10.06 -6.23 -2.83
CA ARG A 136 11.03 -5.49 -2.04
C ARG A 136 11.36 -6.25 -0.77
N ASP A 137 12.66 -6.48 -0.56
CA ASP A 137 13.18 -6.91 0.73
C ASP A 137 13.24 -5.70 1.69
N ILE A 138 12.79 -5.89 2.93
CA ILE A 138 12.59 -4.80 3.91
C ILE A 138 13.27 -5.06 5.25
#